data_AF-A0A523XAI4-F1
#
_entry.id   AF-A0A523XAI4-F1
#
_cell.length_a   1.000
_cell.length_b   1.000
_cell.length_c   1.000
_cell.angle_alpha   90.00
_cell.angle_beta   90.00
_cell.angle_gamma   90.00
#
_symmetry.space_group_name_H-M   'P 1'
#
loop_
_entity.id
_entity.type
_entity.pdbx_description
1 polymer ?
#
loop_
_entity_poly.entity_id
_entity_poly.type
_entity_poly.pdbx_seq_one_letter_code
_entity_poly.pdbx_strand_id
1 'polypeptide(L)'
;MKFESSVEINAPVEKLWTLVDNLEEWPKWMPSIKEIERVSKGPLTVGSQLSVIAKVSRLTVKLLMIITEFVPERAVVMEGKAL
;
A
#
# COMPACT_ATOMS: atom_id res chain seq x y z
N MET A 1 2.82 -3.85 -19.67
CA MET A 1 1.82 -2.76 -19.76
C MET A 1 2.02 -1.87 -18.54
N LYS A 2 2.08 -0.54 -18.71
CA LYS A 2 2.23 0.44 -17.62
C LYS A 2 0.94 1.26 -17.53
N PHE A 3 0.46 1.51 -16.33
CA PHE A 3 -0.64 2.43 -16.05
C PHE A 3 -0.15 3.52 -15.10
N GLU A 4 -0.71 4.72 -15.23
CA GLU A 4 -0.38 5.87 -14.40
C GLU A 4 -1.64 6.68 -14.13
N SER A 5 -1.77 7.21 -12.92
CA SER A 5 -2.87 8.07 -12.49
C SER A 5 -2.34 9.06 -11.47
N SER A 6 -2.85 10.28 -11.50
CA SER A 6 -2.46 11.36 -10.58
C SER A 6 -3.70 12.11 -10.10
N VAL A 7 -3.63 12.64 -8.88
CA VAL A 7 -4.68 13.45 -8.26
C VAL A 7 -4.03 14.57 -7.45
N GLU A 8 -4.58 15.77 -7.56
CA GLU A 8 -4.17 16.90 -6.71
C GLU A 8 -4.96 16.87 -5.40
N ILE A 9 -4.24 16.99 -4.28
CA ILE A 9 -4.84 16.98 -2.95
C ILE A 9 -4.44 18.25 -2.22
N ASN A 10 -5.42 19.07 -1.86
CA ASN A 10 -5.19 20.28 -1.08
C ASN A 10 -5.11 19.98 0.43
N ALA A 11 -4.03 19.32 0.84
CA ALA A 11 -3.76 19.00 2.25
C ALA A 11 -2.24 18.97 2.52
N PRO A 12 -1.80 19.19 3.78
CA PRO A 12 -0.41 19.00 4.16
C PRO A 12 0.07 17.56 3.92
N VAL A 13 1.33 17.41 3.49
CA VAL A 13 1.92 16.12 3.12
C VAL A 13 2.01 15.16 4.30
N GLU A 14 2.24 15.68 5.50
CA GLU A 14 2.39 14.91 6.74
C GLU A 14 1.08 14.20 7.10
N LYS A 15 -0.05 14.86 6.83
CA LYS A 15 -1.39 14.28 7.04
C LYS A 15 -1.67 13.14 6.05
N LEU A 16 -1.25 13.29 4.80
CA LEU A 16 -1.38 12.24 3.80
C LEU A 16 -0.43 11.07 4.09
N TRP A 17 0.78 11.37 4.52
CA TRP A 17 1.77 10.34 4.83
C TRP A 17 1.33 9.44 5.99
N THR A 18 0.61 10.00 6.97
CA THR A 18 0.00 9.23 8.05
C THR A 18 -0.94 8.12 7.53
N LEU A 19 -1.67 8.36 6.44
CA LEU A 19 -2.56 7.37 5.81
C LEU A 19 -1.78 6.27 5.08
N VAL A 20 -0.59 6.60 4.55
CA VAL A 20 0.28 5.65 3.85
C VAL A 20 0.98 4.73 4.85
N ASP A 21 1.51 5.27 5.95
CA ASP A 21 2.23 4.50 6.97
C ASP A 21 1.28 3.66 7.85
N ASN A 22 0.03 4.12 8.04
CA ASN A 22 -0.98 3.39 8.79
C ASN A 22 -1.76 2.39 7.93
N LEU A 23 -1.15 1.21 7.72
CA LEU A 23 -1.71 0.13 6.89
C LEU A 23 -3.14 -0.25 7.27
N GLU A 24 -3.49 -0.29 8.55
CA GLU A 24 -4.82 -0.70 9.04
C GLU A 24 -5.94 0.23 8.55
N GLU A 25 -5.61 1.46 8.14
CA GLU A 25 -6.57 2.42 7.61
C GLU A 25 -6.75 2.33 6.10
N TRP A 26 -5.91 1.58 5.38
CA TRP A 26 -6.00 1.45 3.93
C TRP A 26 -7.38 0.98 3.45
N PRO A 27 -8.04 -0.02 4.06
CA PRO A 27 -9.39 -0.41 3.66
C PRO A 27 -10.43 0.72 3.75
N LYS A 28 -10.19 1.75 4.57
CA LYS A 28 -11.10 2.90 4.72
C LYS A 28 -11.05 3.85 3.51
N TRP A 29 -9.89 3.98 2.85
CA TRP A 29 -9.67 4.94 1.77
C TRP A 29 -9.29 4.31 0.41
N MET A 30 -8.92 3.02 0.40
CA MET A 30 -8.70 2.20 -0.80
C MET A 30 -9.76 1.08 -0.88
N PRO A 31 -10.90 1.30 -1.55
CA PRO A 31 -12.02 0.35 -1.54
C PRO A 31 -11.71 -1.05 -2.12
N SER A 32 -10.66 -1.17 -2.93
CA SER A 32 -10.19 -2.44 -3.48
C SER A 32 -9.52 -3.32 -2.43
N ILE A 33 -8.98 -2.74 -1.35
CA ILE A 33 -8.30 -3.48 -0.29
C ILE A 33 -9.33 -3.92 0.74
N LYS A 34 -9.34 -5.21 1.05
CA LYS A 34 -10.19 -5.81 2.08
C LYS A 34 -9.45 -5.96 3.40
N GLU A 35 -8.20 -6.36 3.32
CA GLU A 35 -7.34 -6.57 4.47
C GLU A 35 -5.89 -6.32 4.06
N ILE A 36 -5.11 -5.78 4.97
CA ILE A 36 -3.68 -5.58 4.80
C ILE A 36 -2.99 -5.78 6.14
N GLU A 37 -1.95 -6.59 6.13
CA GLU A 37 -1.16 -6.92 7.32
C GLU A 37 0.33 -6.84 6.99
N ARG A 38 1.14 -6.37 7.96
CA ARG A 38 2.60 -6.49 7.85
C ARG A 38 3.02 -7.89 8.26
N VAL A 39 3.74 -8.58 7.37
CA VAL A 39 4.29 -9.92 7.59
C VAL A 39 5.71 -9.85 8.15
N SER A 40 6.50 -8.84 7.75
CA SER A 40 7.86 -8.63 8.27
C SER A 40 7.86 -8.02 9.67
N LYS A 41 8.86 -8.35 10.48
CA LYS A 41 9.05 -7.72 11.81
C LYS A 41 9.72 -6.36 11.69
N GLY A 42 9.42 -5.44 12.61
CA GLY A 42 10.03 -4.11 12.68
C GLY A 42 9.25 -3.03 11.92
N PRO A 43 9.80 -1.80 11.78
CA PRO A 43 9.15 -0.66 11.12
C PRO A 43 9.02 -0.85 9.60
N LEU A 44 8.23 0.02 8.93
CA LEU A 44 8.10 -0.01 7.48
C LEU A 44 9.41 0.48 6.87
N THR A 45 10.02 -0.36 6.06
CA THR A 45 11.27 -0.03 5.36
C THR A 45 11.40 -0.87 4.10
N VAL A 46 12.37 -0.56 3.27
CA VAL A 46 12.73 -1.36 2.09
C VAL A 46 12.97 -2.82 2.51
N GLY A 47 12.37 -3.76 1.79
CA GLY A 47 12.35 -5.19 2.09
C GLY A 47 11.20 -5.64 2.99
N SER A 48 10.41 -4.72 3.55
CA SER A 48 9.22 -5.08 4.33
C SER A 48 8.20 -5.81 3.46
N GLN A 49 7.56 -6.81 4.05
CA GLN A 49 6.59 -7.67 3.38
C GLN A 49 5.19 -7.41 3.93
N LEU A 50 4.24 -7.17 3.04
CA LEU A 50 2.82 -6.98 3.38
C LEU A 50 1.99 -8.08 2.70
N SER A 51 1.03 -8.63 3.43
CA SER A 51 0.01 -9.53 2.89
C SER A 51 -1.25 -8.71 2.67
N VAL A 52 -1.76 -8.70 1.45
CA VAL A 52 -2.91 -7.88 1.04
C VAL A 52 -3.98 -8.77 0.47
N ILE A 53 -5.18 -8.69 1.01
CA ILE A 53 -6.38 -9.28 0.41
C ILE A 53 -7.08 -8.18 -0.38
N ALA A 54 -7.14 -8.32 -1.70
CA ALA A 54 -7.72 -7.32 -2.59
C ALA A 54 -8.86 -7.91 -3.42
N LYS A 55 -9.90 -7.09 -3.65
CA LYS A 55 -10.97 -7.39 -4.60
C LYS A 55 -10.63 -6.80 -5.96
N VAL A 56 -10.40 -7.66 -6.93
CA VAL A 56 -10.12 -7.30 -8.32
C VAL A 56 -11.29 -7.77 -9.18
N SER A 57 -12.17 -6.83 -9.56
CA SER A 57 -13.43 -7.12 -10.25
C SER A 57 -14.29 -8.10 -9.41
N ARG A 58 -14.52 -9.33 -9.91
CA ARG A 58 -15.30 -10.37 -9.23
C ARG A 58 -14.46 -11.31 -8.37
N LEU A 59 -13.13 -11.21 -8.43
CA LEU A 59 -12.22 -12.10 -7.73
C LEU A 59 -11.68 -11.44 -6.46
N THR A 60 -11.43 -12.26 -5.44
CA THR A 60 -10.66 -11.89 -4.26
C THR A 60 -9.32 -12.60 -4.34
N VAL A 61 -8.22 -11.86 -4.28
CA VAL A 61 -6.87 -12.38 -4.40
C VAL A 61 -6.05 -12.04 -3.16
N LYS A 62 -5.15 -12.93 -2.78
CA LYS A 62 -4.12 -12.66 -1.77
C LYS A 62 -2.82 -12.31 -2.49
N LEU A 63 -2.23 -11.17 -2.14
CA LEU A 63 -0.99 -10.67 -2.70
C LEU A 63 0.08 -10.61 -1.61
N LEU A 64 1.30 -11.00 -1.94
CA LEU A 64 2.48 -10.65 -1.17
C LEU A 64 3.14 -9.45 -1.82
N MET A 65 3.14 -8.32 -1.12
CA MET A 65 3.78 -7.08 -1.54
C MET A 65 5.11 -6.90 -0.82
N ILE A 66 6.13 -6.43 -1.53
CA ILE A 66 7.45 -6.11 -0.99
C ILE A 66 7.73 -4.63 -1.26
N ILE A 67 8.12 -3.89 -0.22
CA ILE A 67 8.55 -2.49 -0.40
C ILE A 67 9.94 -2.47 -1.02
N THR A 68 10.07 -1.83 -2.16
CA THR A 68 11.35 -1.69 -2.89
C THR A 68 11.93 -0.29 -2.75
N GLU A 69 11.10 0.71 -2.45
CA GLU A 69 11.52 2.08 -2.14
C GLU A 69 10.62 2.66 -1.04
N PHE A 70 11.23 3.36 -0.09
CA PHE A 70 10.52 4.07 0.98
C PHE A 70 11.24 5.38 1.31
N VAL A 71 10.69 6.49 0.83
CA VAL A 71 11.15 7.84 1.11
C VAL A 71 10.02 8.58 1.82
N PRO A 72 10.13 8.80 3.14
CA PRO A 72 9.14 9.52 3.93
C PRO A 72 8.65 10.81 3.25
N GLU A 73 7.34 11.02 3.25
CA GLU A 73 6.65 12.18 2.70
C GLU A 73 6.89 12.42 1.19
N ARG A 74 7.41 11.42 0.46
CA ARG A 74 7.69 11.55 -0.97
C ARG A 74 7.26 10.35 -1.80
N ALA A 75 7.68 9.14 -1.42
CA ALA A 75 7.49 7.96 -2.27
C ALA A 75 7.46 6.65 -1.48
N VAL A 76 6.54 5.77 -1.87
CA VAL A 76 6.56 4.34 -1.54
C VAL A 76 6.37 3.56 -2.82
N VAL A 77 7.25 2.60 -3.08
CA VAL A 77 7.14 1.68 -4.22
C VAL A 77 7.03 0.27 -3.69
N MET A 78 6.07 -0.46 -4.24
CA MET A 78 5.77 -1.83 -3.85
C MET A 78 5.73 -2.74 -5.07
N GLU A 79 6.35 -3.90 -4.96
CA GLU A 79 6.28 -4.96 -5.95
C GLU A 79 5.42 -6.09 -5.39
N GLY A 80 4.44 -6.56 -6.19
CA GLY A 80 3.46 -7.54 -5.75
C GLY A 80 3.49 -8.82 -6.57
N LYS A 81 3.32 -9.97 -5.90
CA LYS A 81 2.99 -11.23 -6.55
C LYS A 81 1.73 -11.84 -5.95
N ALA A 82 0.92 -12.47 -6.79
CA ALA A 82 -0.21 -13.27 -6.32
C ALA A 82 0.29 -14.53 -5.59
N LEU A 83 -0.44 -14.91 -4.54
CA LEU A 83 -0.24 -16.15 -3.78
C LEU A 83 -1.29 -17.20 -4.12
#